data_AF-A0A5N8V4G2-F1
#
_entry.id   AF-A0A5N8V4G2-F1
#
_cell.length_a   1.000
_cell.length_b   1.000
_cell.length_c   1.000
_cell.angle_alpha   90.00
_cell.angle_beta   90.00
_cell.angle_gamma   90.00
#
_symmetry.space_group_name_H-M   'P 1'
#
loop_
_entity.id
_entity.type
_entity.pdbx_description
1 polymer ?
#
loop_
_entity_poly.entity_id
_entity_poly.type
_entity_poly.pdbx_seq_one_letter_code
_entity_poly.pdbx_strand_id
1 'polypeptide(L)'
;MTYMPVFDFRSAMLVRRWITATAATAVAVVMTLAGAGSASASDYFYIGGSEGEVDNSPGNGAPGWIWVYAGSDYNSLDNASATLEFQLADGSSGTYTVLKDKAGSTNLWSAVWAARLCITTAYKNHYNCTEWHEYA
;
A
#
# COMPACT_ATOMS: atom_id res chain seq x y z
N MET A 1 4.11 -59.75 72.42
CA MET A 1 5.04 -59.57 71.30
C MET A 1 4.27 -59.91 70.02
N THR A 2 3.74 -58.88 69.36
CA THR A 2 4.13 -58.44 67.99
C THR A 2 3.57 -59.40 66.94
N TYR A 3 2.54 -59.07 66.17
CA TYR A 3 2.60 -58.18 65.00
C TYR A 3 1.20 -57.67 64.56
N MET A 4 1.08 -56.36 64.27
CA MET A 4 0.30 -55.81 63.14
C MET A 4 1.29 -55.64 61.96
N PRO A 5 0.88 -55.67 60.67
CA PRO A 5 0.35 -54.49 59.97
C PRO A 5 -0.91 -54.81 59.12
N VAL A 6 -1.91 -53.92 58.99
CA VAL A 6 -2.01 -52.63 58.26
C VAL A 6 -2.25 -52.80 56.75
N PHE A 7 -3.40 -52.26 56.37
CA PHE A 7 -4.00 -52.00 55.06
C PHE A 7 -3.04 -51.73 53.89
N ASP A 8 -3.31 -52.41 52.78
CA ASP A 8 -2.66 -52.18 51.48
C ASP A 8 -3.26 -50.96 50.76
N PHE A 9 -2.40 -50.38 49.92
CA PHE A 9 -2.37 -49.04 49.39
C PHE A 9 -3.35 -48.81 48.23
N ARG A 10 -4.09 -47.70 48.35
CA ARG A 10 -4.21 -46.62 47.35
C ARG A 10 -4.35 -47.01 45.87
N SER A 11 -5.57 -46.78 45.37
CA SER A 11 -5.89 -45.80 44.33
C SER A 11 -5.07 -45.77 43.03
N ALA A 12 -5.82 -46.00 41.94
CA ALA A 12 -5.79 -45.25 40.69
C ALA A 12 -4.48 -45.18 39.90
N MET A 13 -4.50 -45.72 38.68
CA MET A 13 -4.20 -44.91 37.48
C MET A 13 -4.64 -45.61 36.20
N LEU A 14 -5.75 -45.11 35.66
CA LEU A 14 -6.12 -45.22 34.25
C LEU A 14 -5.00 -44.58 33.41
N VAL A 15 -4.16 -45.39 32.77
CA VAL A 15 -3.26 -44.89 31.72
C VAL A 15 -3.98 -45.03 30.38
N ARG A 16 -4.72 -43.97 30.02
CA ARG A 16 -5.28 -43.79 28.68
C ARG A 16 -4.13 -43.61 27.68
N ARG A 17 -3.99 -44.59 26.78
CA ARG A 17 -3.22 -44.50 25.54
C ARG A 17 -3.72 -43.28 24.74
N TRP A 18 -2.91 -42.24 24.65
CA TRP A 18 -3.09 -41.20 23.63
C TRP A 18 -2.33 -41.65 22.39
N ILE A 19 -3.08 -41.96 21.33
CA ILE A 19 -2.55 -42.19 19.99
C ILE A 19 -2.17 -40.82 19.45
N THR A 20 -0.89 -40.58 19.24
CA THR A 20 -0.39 -39.39 18.57
C THR A 20 -0.74 -39.50 17.09
N ALA A 21 -1.84 -38.86 16.68
CA ALA A 21 -2.17 -38.66 15.28
C ALA A 21 -1.29 -37.50 14.76
N THR A 22 -0.20 -37.83 14.08
CA THR A 22 0.61 -36.85 13.35
C THR A 22 -0.20 -36.37 12.16
N ALA A 23 -0.88 -35.24 12.30
CA ALA A 23 -1.53 -34.57 11.19
C ALA A 23 -0.44 -34.06 10.22
N ALA A 24 -0.37 -34.64 9.03
CA ALA A 24 0.41 -34.10 7.94
C ALA A 24 -0.25 -32.78 7.49
N THR A 25 0.28 -31.66 7.96
CA THR A 25 -0.07 -30.33 7.45
C THR A 25 0.43 -30.22 6.03
N ALA A 26 -0.49 -30.33 5.06
CA ALA A 26 -0.22 -29.96 3.68
C ALA A 26 0.06 -28.45 3.66
N VAL A 27 1.32 -28.07 3.43
CA VAL A 27 1.70 -26.69 3.13
C VAL A 27 1.19 -26.43 1.71
N ALA A 28 0.02 -25.80 1.60
CA ALA A 28 -0.41 -25.20 0.36
C ALA A 28 0.53 -24.03 0.05
N VAL A 29 1.48 -24.25 -0.85
CA VAL A 29 2.22 -23.16 -1.48
C VAL A 29 1.21 -22.44 -2.36
N VAL A 30 0.58 -21.41 -1.81
CA VAL A 30 -0.09 -20.40 -2.62
C VAL A 30 1.03 -19.74 -3.40
N MET A 31 1.22 -20.14 -4.66
CA MET A 31 1.92 -19.29 -5.61
C MET A 31 1.03 -18.06 -5.77
N THR A 32 1.27 -17.04 -4.96
CA THR A 32 0.92 -15.69 -5.34
C THR A 32 1.59 -15.50 -6.69
N LEU A 33 0.77 -15.50 -7.74
CA LEU A 33 1.10 -14.84 -8.98
C LEU A 33 1.48 -13.42 -8.55
N ALA A 34 2.77 -13.16 -8.36
CA ALA A 34 3.28 -11.83 -8.49
C ALA A 34 2.85 -11.43 -9.90
N GLY A 35 1.79 -10.63 -9.99
CA GLY A 35 1.43 -9.99 -11.25
C GLY A 35 2.72 -9.43 -11.82
N ALA A 36 2.99 -9.75 -13.09
CA ALA A 36 4.11 -9.15 -13.79
C ALA A 36 4.06 -7.65 -13.49
N GLY A 37 5.06 -7.12 -12.78
CA GLY A 37 5.12 -5.69 -12.52
C GLY A 37 5.09 -5.03 -13.88
N SER A 38 4.03 -4.28 -14.18
CA SER A 38 3.91 -3.53 -15.41
C SER A 38 5.19 -2.71 -15.53
N ALA A 39 6.03 -3.01 -16.53
CA ALA A 39 7.11 -2.13 -16.93
C ALA A 39 6.45 -0.90 -17.55
N SER A 40 5.84 -0.08 -16.69
CA SER A 40 5.13 1.11 -17.11
C SER A 40 6.17 2.17 -17.37
N ALA A 41 6.14 2.73 -18.57
CA ALA A 41 6.76 4.02 -18.81
C ALA A 41 6.20 5.02 -17.80
N SER A 42 7.03 5.97 -17.39
CA SER A 42 6.58 7.11 -16.61
C SER A 42 5.47 7.83 -17.37
N ASP A 43 4.44 8.26 -16.64
CA ASP A 43 3.28 8.94 -17.20
C ASP A 43 3.18 10.36 -16.67
N TYR A 44 2.78 11.27 -17.54
CA TYR A 44 2.88 12.71 -17.31
C TYR A 44 1.53 13.41 -17.42
N PHE A 45 1.24 14.25 -16.44
CA PHE A 45 0.02 15.02 -16.28
C PHE A 45 0.34 16.50 -16.41
N TYR A 46 -0.50 17.24 -17.14
CA TYR A 46 -0.38 18.69 -17.25
C TYR A 46 -1.75 19.35 -17.13
N ILE A 47 -1.87 20.33 -16.23
CA ILE A 47 -3.07 21.14 -16.11
C ILE A 47 -2.75 22.56 -15.65
N GLY A 48 -2.96 23.52 -16.57
CA GLY A 48 -2.74 24.96 -16.40
C GLY A 48 -1.42 25.31 -15.68
N GLY A 49 -0.30 24.82 -16.19
CA GLY A 49 1.03 25.10 -15.65
C GLY A 49 1.46 24.18 -14.50
N SER A 50 0.54 23.42 -13.89
CA SER A 50 0.89 22.37 -12.94
C SER A 50 1.20 21.09 -13.67
N GLU A 51 2.18 20.36 -13.15
CA GLU A 51 2.72 19.14 -13.74
C GLU A 51 2.72 18.02 -12.71
N GLY A 52 2.56 16.80 -13.17
CA GLY A 52 2.58 15.60 -12.34
C GLY A 52 3.20 14.47 -13.11
N GLU A 53 3.92 13.60 -12.42
CA GLU A 53 4.54 12.43 -13.02
C GLU A 53 4.39 11.23 -12.09
N VAL A 54 4.08 10.07 -12.68
CA VAL A 54 3.95 8.79 -11.98
C VAL A 54 4.81 7.76 -12.70
N ASP A 55 5.72 7.13 -11.96
CA ASP A 55 6.56 6.05 -12.46
C ASP A 55 6.39 4.81 -11.59
N ASN A 56 5.88 3.74 -12.17
CA ASN A 56 5.65 2.45 -11.49
C ASN A 56 6.83 1.47 -11.60
N SER A 57 7.85 1.78 -12.38
CA SER A 57 8.97 0.89 -12.64
C SER A 57 10.22 1.66 -13.08
N PRO A 58 10.96 2.29 -12.14
CA PRO A 58 12.19 3.03 -12.43
C PRO A 58 13.37 2.14 -12.86
N GLY A 59 13.14 0.90 -13.31
CA GLY A 59 14.13 0.00 -13.91
C GLY A 59 15.14 -0.65 -12.96
N ASN A 60 15.19 -0.26 -11.67
CA ASN A 60 16.23 -0.68 -10.72
C ASN A 60 15.71 -1.45 -9.49
N GLY A 61 14.49 -2.01 -9.56
CA GLY A 61 13.84 -2.67 -8.42
C GLY A 61 13.48 -1.72 -7.27
N ALA A 62 13.61 -0.41 -7.49
CA ALA A 62 13.13 0.61 -6.57
C ALA A 62 11.59 0.66 -6.63
N PRO A 63 10.94 1.02 -5.51
CA PRO A 63 9.52 1.28 -5.52
C PRO A 63 9.16 2.39 -6.52
N GLY A 64 7.92 2.37 -7.02
CA GLY A 64 7.41 3.46 -7.83
C GLY A 64 7.50 4.81 -7.11
N TRP A 65 7.53 5.90 -7.87
CA TRP A 65 7.61 7.25 -7.33
C TRP A 65 6.62 8.16 -8.04
N ILE A 66 6.31 9.27 -7.37
CA ILE A 66 5.50 10.34 -7.92
C ILE A 66 6.24 11.66 -7.78
N TRP A 67 6.03 12.56 -8.72
CA TRP A 67 6.50 13.93 -8.67
C TRP A 67 5.38 14.88 -9.04
N VAL A 68 5.38 16.06 -8.42
CA VAL A 68 4.38 17.09 -8.66
C VAL A 68 5.05 18.44 -8.64
N TYR A 69 4.67 19.30 -9.57
CA TYR A 69 5.01 20.72 -9.60
C TYR A 69 3.74 21.56 -9.70
N ALA A 70 3.65 22.59 -8.87
CA ALA A 70 2.58 23.59 -8.96
C ALA A 70 3.10 24.82 -9.70
N GLY A 71 2.63 25.03 -10.92
CA GLY A 71 2.99 26.19 -11.73
C GLY A 71 2.36 27.50 -11.28
N SER A 72 2.92 28.60 -11.78
CA SER A 72 2.52 29.96 -11.41
C SER A 72 1.30 30.49 -12.17
N ASP A 73 0.87 29.80 -13.23
CA ASP A 73 -0.09 30.29 -14.23
C ASP A 73 -1.45 30.67 -13.64
N TYR A 74 -1.76 30.20 -12.43
CA TYR A 74 -2.91 30.61 -11.63
C TYR A 74 -2.68 31.95 -10.92
N ASN A 75 -2.38 33.01 -11.67
CA ASN A 75 -2.15 34.35 -11.12
C ASN A 75 -3.37 34.93 -10.37
N SER A 76 -4.58 34.40 -10.60
CA SER A 76 -5.79 34.82 -9.90
C SER A 76 -6.08 34.03 -8.61
N LEU A 77 -5.32 32.99 -8.30
CA LEU A 77 -5.52 32.13 -7.14
C LEU A 77 -4.37 32.31 -6.16
N ASP A 78 -4.54 33.27 -5.25
CA ASP A 78 -3.68 33.39 -4.07
C ASP A 78 -3.79 32.08 -3.27
N ASN A 79 -2.66 31.38 -3.09
CA ASN A 79 -2.57 30.07 -2.44
C ASN A 79 -3.08 28.87 -3.27
N ALA A 80 -2.86 28.87 -4.58
CA ALA A 80 -2.99 27.66 -5.38
C ALA A 80 -1.98 26.58 -4.94
N SER A 81 -2.38 25.32 -5.07
CA SER A 81 -1.52 24.15 -4.91
C SER A 81 -1.82 23.13 -6.00
N ALA A 82 -0.86 22.26 -6.29
CA ALA A 82 -1.07 21.11 -7.14
C ALA A 82 -1.13 19.86 -6.26
N THR A 83 -2.16 19.05 -6.46
CA THR A 83 -2.40 17.81 -5.72
C THR A 83 -2.48 16.67 -6.72
N LEU A 84 -1.55 15.73 -6.65
CA LEU A 84 -1.68 14.47 -7.35
C LEU A 84 -2.45 13.49 -6.45
N GLU A 85 -3.59 13.03 -6.94
CA GLU A 85 -4.36 11.97 -6.30
C GLU A 85 -4.05 10.66 -6.98
N PHE A 86 -3.89 9.61 -6.18
CA PHE A 86 -3.55 8.30 -6.71
C PHE A 86 -4.23 7.19 -5.92
N GLN A 87 -4.46 6.08 -6.61
CA GLN A 87 -4.91 4.82 -6.08
C GLN A 87 -3.82 3.80 -6.33
N LEU A 88 -3.45 3.03 -5.31
CA LEU A 88 -2.43 2.01 -5.39
C LEU A 88 -3.06 0.65 -5.73
N ALA A 89 -2.25 -0.24 -6.30
CA ALA A 89 -2.66 -1.59 -6.67
C ALA A 89 -3.06 -2.47 -5.47
N ASP A 90 -2.69 -2.07 -4.25
CA ASP A 90 -3.14 -2.71 -3.00
C ASP A 90 -4.56 -2.27 -2.57
N GLY A 91 -5.20 -1.38 -3.35
CA GLY A 91 -6.53 -0.82 -3.08
C GLY A 91 -6.52 0.40 -2.15
N SER A 92 -5.36 0.81 -1.63
CA SER A 92 -5.24 2.05 -0.87
C SER A 92 -5.23 3.27 -1.81
N SER A 93 -5.47 4.45 -1.25
CA SER A 93 -5.43 5.72 -1.98
C SER A 93 -4.66 6.77 -1.20
N GLY A 94 -4.13 7.75 -1.91
CA GLY A 94 -3.33 8.82 -1.32
C GLY A 94 -3.38 10.09 -2.14
N THR A 95 -2.85 11.15 -1.54
CA THR A 95 -2.68 12.45 -2.20
C THR A 95 -1.30 12.99 -1.88
N TYR A 96 -0.69 13.68 -2.84
CA TYR A 96 0.56 14.42 -2.65
C TYR A 96 0.38 15.84 -3.14
N THR A 97 0.53 16.80 -2.23
CA THR A 97 0.26 18.21 -2.51
C THR A 97 1.52 19.05 -2.37
N VAL A 98 1.75 19.91 -3.37
CA VAL A 98 2.82 20.91 -3.37
C VAL A 98 2.21 22.30 -3.52
N LEU A 99 2.78 23.26 -2.79
CA LEU A 99 2.36 24.66 -2.85
C LEU A 99 2.80 25.31 -4.16
N LYS A 100 2.13 26.39 -4.57
CA LYS A 100 2.51 27.22 -5.71
C LYS A 100 4.02 27.47 -5.79
N ASP A 101 4.57 27.35 -6.99
CA ASP A 101 6.00 27.52 -7.31
C ASP A 101 6.92 26.54 -6.57
N LYS A 102 6.38 25.38 -6.16
CA LYS A 102 7.14 24.29 -5.55
C LYS A 102 6.97 23.01 -6.36
N ALA A 103 8.02 22.22 -6.34
CA ALA A 103 8.03 20.85 -6.79
C ALA A 103 8.36 19.93 -5.61
N GLY A 104 7.91 18.68 -5.69
CA GLY A 104 8.21 17.66 -4.71
C GLY A 104 8.02 16.28 -5.30
N SER A 105 8.70 15.30 -4.72
CA SER A 105 8.51 13.89 -5.03
C SER A 105 8.44 13.05 -3.78
N THR A 106 7.83 11.87 -3.92
CA THR A 106 7.90 10.84 -2.90
C THR A 106 7.93 9.46 -3.55
N ASN A 107 8.59 8.53 -2.86
CA ASN A 107 8.49 7.13 -3.19
C ASN A 107 7.16 6.58 -2.64
N LEU A 108 6.64 5.57 -3.33
CA LEU A 108 5.46 4.82 -2.92
C LEU A 108 5.89 3.46 -2.35
N TRP A 109 4.96 2.73 -1.76
CA TRP A 109 5.20 1.37 -1.27
C TRP A 109 4.55 0.30 -2.17
N SER A 110 3.77 0.73 -3.15
CA SER A 110 3.04 -0.10 -4.11
C SER A 110 2.92 0.64 -5.44
N ALA A 111 2.64 -0.08 -6.52
CA ALA A 111 2.38 0.51 -7.81
C ALA A 111 1.08 1.32 -7.79
N VAL A 112 1.04 2.41 -8.55
CA VAL A 112 -0.15 3.21 -8.80
C VAL A 112 -1.02 2.49 -9.84
N TRP A 113 -2.26 2.20 -9.48
CA TRP A 113 -3.31 1.69 -10.35
C TRP A 113 -4.01 2.81 -11.11
N ALA A 114 -4.23 3.97 -10.49
CA ALA A 114 -4.82 5.12 -11.16
C ALA A 114 -4.33 6.42 -10.54
N ALA A 115 -4.19 7.48 -11.35
CA ALA A 115 -3.83 8.80 -10.86
C ALA A 115 -4.55 9.93 -11.62
N ARG A 116 -4.65 11.09 -10.97
CA ARG A 116 -5.03 12.35 -11.60
C ARG A 116 -4.35 13.53 -10.94
N LEU A 117 -4.12 14.59 -11.69
CA LEU A 117 -3.57 15.84 -11.19
C LEU A 117 -4.68 16.88 -11.02
N CYS A 118 -4.74 17.48 -9.85
CA CYS A 118 -5.72 18.49 -9.49
C CYS A 118 -5.05 19.79 -9.06
N ILE A 119 -5.69 20.92 -9.37
CA ILE A 119 -5.37 22.21 -8.78
C ILE A 119 -6.29 22.42 -7.59
N THR A 120 -5.71 22.77 -6.46
CA THR A 120 -6.39 23.04 -5.19
C THR A 120 -6.17 24.49 -4.77
N THR A 121 -7.07 24.99 -3.92
CA THR A 121 -6.94 26.33 -3.32
C THR A 121 -7.14 26.21 -1.82
N ALA A 122 -6.61 27.16 -1.05
CA ALA A 122 -6.71 27.17 0.42
C ALA A 122 -8.13 27.06 1.01
N TYR A 123 -9.18 27.32 0.21
CA TYR A 123 -10.56 27.39 0.67
C TYR A 123 -11.51 26.36 0.05
N LYS A 124 -11.09 25.53 -0.93
CA LYS A 124 -11.98 24.56 -1.59
C LYS A 124 -11.28 23.30 -2.12
N ASN A 125 -12.10 22.24 -2.14
CA ASN A 125 -12.06 21.05 -3.02
C ASN A 125 -11.57 21.39 -4.43
N HIS A 126 -10.98 20.41 -5.12
CA HIS A 126 -10.32 20.56 -6.42
C HIS A 126 -11.01 21.58 -7.33
N TYR A 127 -10.26 22.63 -7.69
CA TYR A 127 -10.70 23.67 -8.61
C TYR A 127 -10.83 23.10 -10.03
N ASN A 128 -9.87 22.28 -10.44
CA ASN A 128 -9.87 21.57 -11.70
C ASN A 128 -9.00 20.32 -11.57
N CYS A 129 -9.34 19.26 -12.28
CA CYS A 129 -8.56 18.03 -12.31
C CYS A 129 -8.44 17.50 -13.73
N THR A 130 -7.37 16.77 -14.01
CA THR A 130 -7.36 15.86 -15.14
C THR A 130 -8.36 14.73 -14.91
N GLU A 131 -8.74 14.03 -15.99
CA GLU A 131 -9.41 12.74 -15.87
C GLU A 131 -8.50 11.76 -15.11
N TRP A 132 -9.11 10.73 -14.52
CA TRP A 132 -8.36 9.60 -13.98
C TRP A 132 -7.66 8.87 -15.13
N HIS A 133 -6.35 8.68 -14.98
CA HIS A 133 -5.56 7.81 -15.83
C HIS A 133 -5.34 6.49 -15.10
N GLU A 134 -5.76 5.40 -15.71
CA GLU A 134 -5.63 4.05 -15.16
C GLU A 134 -4.44 3.32 -15.81
N TYR A 135 -3.63 2.67 -14.98
CA TYR A 135 -2.46 1.90 -15.36
C TYR A 135 -2.81 0.41 -15.36
N ALA A 136 -2.85 -0.19 -16.55
CA ALA A 136 -3.22 -1.60 -16.77
C ALA A 136 -2.05 -2.58 -16.59
#